data_AF-A0A315W6N1-F1
#
_entry.id   AF-A0A315W6N1-F1
#
_cell.length_a   1.000
_cell.length_b   1.000
_cell.length_c   1.000
_cell.angle_alpha   90.00
_cell.angle_beta   90.00
_cell.angle_gamma   90.00
#
_symmetry.space_group_name_H-M   'P 1'
#
loop_
_entity.id
_entity.type
_entity.pdbx_description
1 polymer ?
#
loop_
_entity_poly.entity_id
_entity_poly.type
_entity_poly.pdbx_seq_one_letter_code
_entity_poly.pdbx_strand_id
1 'polypeptide(L)'
;MENPANNSKHADSTGDCAICLERIQRKKTLKCQHSFCSECIDSVFRLKPACPICNTFYGVYTGTQPQGTMTVTHSFLKLPGFENCGSIVIQYNFPGGIQGAEHPNPGVRYSSTSRTAYLPDCAEGQKVLRLLRKAFNRRLTFTVGRSATTGLNNVITWNDIHHKTSINGGPESFGYPDPAYLFRVQEELRLKGMPLKLDNVKVDRKKRNGLRNPKNCLSVHHKDEVMRHEAVLASRPWPSIVRHCRVRAISFGCHDN
;
A
#
# COMPACT_ATOMS: atom_id res chain seq x y z
N MET A 1 -46.62 40.35 -4.82
CA MET A 1 -46.63 39.34 -5.89
C MET A 1 -45.53 39.70 -6.87
N GLU A 2 -44.31 39.20 -6.69
CA GLU A 2 -43.32 39.07 -7.77
C GLU A 2 -42.46 37.83 -7.47
N ASN A 3 -42.35 36.95 -8.47
CA ASN A 3 -41.69 35.64 -8.43
C ASN A 3 -40.33 35.77 -9.16
N PRO A 4 -39.21 35.22 -8.64
CA PRO A 4 -37.91 35.38 -9.27
C PRO A 4 -37.67 34.29 -10.32
N ALA A 5 -37.28 34.69 -11.53
CA ALA A 5 -36.80 33.77 -12.55
C ALA A 5 -35.33 33.40 -12.28
N ASN A 6 -35.17 32.24 -11.63
CA ASN A 6 -34.18 31.20 -11.87
C ASN A 6 -33.19 31.47 -13.03
N ASN A 7 -31.89 31.52 -12.72
CA ASN A 7 -30.88 31.03 -13.65
C ASN A 7 -29.82 30.22 -12.90
N SER A 8 -30.18 28.97 -12.64
CA SER A 8 -29.25 27.88 -12.40
C SER A 8 -28.22 27.77 -13.54
N LYS A 9 -26.95 28.03 -13.21
CA LYS A 9 -25.82 27.56 -14.02
C LYS A 9 -24.93 26.66 -13.15
N HIS A 10 -25.20 25.36 -13.23
CA HIS A 10 -24.17 24.36 -13.02
C HIS A 10 -23.19 24.42 -14.21
N ALA A 11 -21.91 24.67 -13.92
CA ALA A 11 -20.81 24.38 -14.82
C ALA A 11 -19.61 23.90 -13.97
N ASP A 12 -19.51 22.59 -13.89
CA ASP A 12 -18.39 21.82 -13.39
C ASP A 12 -17.16 21.99 -14.31
N SER A 13 -16.14 22.72 -13.85
CA SER A 13 -14.72 22.49 -14.17
C SER A 13 -13.88 23.51 -13.39
N THR A 14 -13.55 23.22 -12.13
CA THR A 14 -12.63 24.11 -11.41
C THR A 14 -11.25 23.95 -12.04
N GLY A 15 -10.85 24.91 -12.86
CA GLY A 15 -9.53 24.97 -13.51
C GLY A 15 -8.38 25.17 -12.52
N ASP A 16 -8.57 24.72 -11.27
CA ASP A 16 -7.73 24.90 -10.11
C ASP A 16 -6.92 23.63 -9.86
N CYS A 17 -5.68 23.82 -9.45
CA CYS A 17 -4.74 22.78 -9.17
C CYS A 17 -4.98 22.23 -7.76
N ALA A 18 -5.29 20.94 -7.63
CA ALA A 18 -5.51 20.31 -6.32
C ALA A 18 -4.26 20.24 -5.41
N ILE A 19 -3.10 20.73 -5.86
CA ILE A 19 -1.85 20.76 -5.09
C ILE A 19 -1.61 22.14 -4.46
N CYS A 20 -1.68 23.22 -5.25
CA CYS A 20 -1.49 24.59 -4.75
C CYS A 20 -2.81 25.32 -4.45
N LEU A 21 -3.95 24.75 -4.86
CA LEU A 21 -5.31 25.31 -4.71
C LEU A 21 -5.53 26.62 -5.49
N GLU A 22 -4.66 26.91 -6.45
CA GLU A 22 -4.76 28.06 -7.36
C GLU A 22 -5.07 27.61 -8.79
N ARG A 23 -5.44 28.54 -9.66
CA ARG A 23 -5.66 28.26 -11.09
C ARG A 23 -4.45 27.58 -11.72
N ILE A 24 -4.69 26.53 -12.51
CA ILE A 24 -3.64 25.72 -13.13
C ILE A 24 -2.75 26.58 -14.04
N GLN A 25 -1.47 26.67 -13.69
CA GLN A 25 -0.39 27.28 -14.47
C GLN A 25 0.42 26.21 -15.19
N ARG A 26 0.71 26.41 -16.48
CA ARG A 26 1.43 25.40 -17.32
C ARG A 26 0.83 24.01 -17.15
N LYS A 27 -0.42 23.84 -17.62
CA LYS A 27 -1.24 22.63 -17.43
C LYS A 27 -0.50 21.37 -17.86
N LYS A 28 -0.39 20.41 -16.93
CA LYS A 28 0.05 19.04 -17.21
C LYS A 28 -1.09 18.08 -16.91
N THR A 29 -1.56 17.37 -17.93
CA THR A 29 -2.61 16.36 -17.80
C THR A 29 -1.99 14.96 -17.79
N LEU A 30 -2.32 14.19 -16.76
CA LEU A 30 -1.83 12.82 -16.60
C LEU A 30 -2.69 11.82 -17.39
N LYS A 31 -2.22 10.57 -17.54
CA LYS A 31 -2.97 9.49 -18.23
C LYS A 31 -4.33 9.16 -17.58
N CYS A 32 -4.48 9.48 -16.30
CA CYS A 32 -5.74 9.36 -15.57
C CYS A 32 -6.65 10.60 -15.74
N GLN A 33 -6.38 11.47 -16.71
CA GLN A 33 -7.13 12.68 -17.07
C GLN A 33 -7.16 13.82 -16.03
N HIS A 34 -6.61 13.61 -14.83
CA HIS A 34 -6.41 14.68 -13.85
C HIS A 34 -5.32 15.66 -14.31
N SER A 35 -5.56 16.96 -14.07
CA SER A 35 -4.69 18.06 -14.51
C SER A 35 -4.18 18.87 -13.31
N PHE A 36 -2.93 19.31 -13.39
CA PHE A 36 -2.25 20.07 -12.34
C PHE A 36 -1.33 21.12 -12.97
N CYS A 37 -0.82 22.06 -12.15
CA CYS A 37 0.35 22.85 -12.57
C CYS A 37 1.55 21.92 -12.79
N SER A 38 2.33 22.12 -13.87
CA SER A 38 3.48 21.23 -14.17
C SER A 38 4.45 21.14 -12.99
N GLU A 39 4.83 22.27 -12.39
CA GLU A 39 5.78 22.28 -11.27
C GLU A 39 5.24 21.61 -10.02
N CYS A 40 3.94 21.75 -9.75
CA CYS A 40 3.30 21.11 -8.62
C CYS A 40 3.36 19.59 -8.76
N ILE A 41 2.93 19.05 -9.91
CA ILE A 41 2.91 17.60 -10.11
C ILE A 41 4.31 17.01 -10.25
N ASP A 42 5.25 17.73 -10.85
CA ASP A 42 6.65 17.30 -10.95
C ASP A 42 7.30 17.22 -9.56
N SER A 43 6.94 18.13 -8.65
CA SER A 43 7.40 18.09 -7.25
C SER A 43 6.85 16.90 -6.49
N VAL A 44 5.56 16.56 -6.68
CA VAL A 44 4.98 15.35 -6.10
C VAL A 44 5.66 14.11 -6.65
N PHE A 45 5.89 14.04 -7.97
CA PHE A 45 6.46 12.86 -8.63
C PHE A 45 7.91 12.57 -8.23
N ARG A 46 8.68 13.58 -7.79
CA ARG A 46 10.01 13.37 -7.19
C ARG A 46 9.96 12.56 -5.89
N LEU A 47 8.85 12.60 -5.16
CA LEU A 47 8.67 11.88 -3.89
C LEU A 47 7.87 10.58 -4.07
N LYS A 48 6.74 10.68 -4.76
CA LYS A 48 5.84 9.56 -5.05
C LYS A 48 5.24 9.79 -6.44
N PRO A 49 5.55 8.95 -7.43
CA PRO A 49 5.05 9.13 -8.78
C PRO A 49 3.62 8.59 -8.89
N ALA A 50 2.70 9.16 -8.13
CA ALA A 50 1.29 8.81 -8.11
C ALA A 50 0.44 10.07 -8.20
N CYS A 51 -0.66 10.01 -8.95
CA CYS A 51 -1.61 11.11 -9.05
C CYS A 51 -2.16 11.47 -7.65
N PRO A 52 -2.10 12.74 -7.20
CA PRO A 52 -2.65 13.16 -5.91
C PRO A 52 -4.15 12.92 -5.74
N ILE A 53 -4.91 12.82 -6.83
CA ILE A 53 -6.37 12.69 -6.80
C ILE A 53 -6.78 11.21 -6.75
N CYS A 54 -6.25 10.37 -7.64
CA CYS A 54 -6.70 8.98 -7.77
C CYS A 54 -5.62 7.92 -7.46
N ASN A 55 -4.43 8.35 -7.06
CA ASN A 55 -3.30 7.47 -6.70
C ASN A 55 -2.85 6.52 -7.84
N THR A 56 -3.19 6.82 -9.10
CA THR A 56 -2.65 6.11 -10.27
C THR A 56 -1.14 6.34 -10.33
N PHE A 57 -0.35 5.27 -10.40
CA PHE A 57 1.11 5.34 -10.45
C PHE A 57 1.66 5.58 -11.87
N TYR A 58 2.75 6.32 -11.96
CA TYR A 58 3.44 6.71 -13.18
C TYR A 58 4.90 6.26 -13.14
N GLY A 59 5.21 5.14 -13.79
CA GLY A 59 6.55 4.55 -13.72
C GLY A 59 6.73 3.59 -12.55
N VAL A 60 7.99 3.29 -12.20
CA VAL A 60 8.33 2.33 -11.14
C VAL A 60 8.53 3.07 -9.83
N TYR A 61 7.65 2.84 -8.88
CA TYR A 61 7.82 3.33 -7.51
C TYR A 61 8.63 2.32 -6.69
N THR A 62 9.70 2.80 -6.08
CA THR A 62 10.57 2.05 -5.17
C THR A 62 10.58 2.69 -3.80
N GLY A 63 10.63 1.87 -2.75
CA GLY A 63 10.72 2.36 -1.38
C GLY A 63 12.14 2.38 -0.83
N THR A 64 12.22 2.52 0.49
CA THR A 64 13.44 2.72 1.28
C THR A 64 13.80 1.49 2.11
N GLN A 65 13.25 0.31 1.82
CA GLN A 65 13.63 -0.93 2.50
C GLN A 65 15.15 -1.17 2.43
N PRO A 66 15.84 -1.49 3.54
CA PRO A 66 17.25 -1.90 3.50
C PRO A 66 17.51 -3.16 2.68
N GLN A 67 18.78 -3.42 2.35
CA GLN A 67 19.21 -4.70 1.76
C GLN A 67 18.88 -5.84 2.72
N GLY A 68 18.27 -6.91 2.19
CA GLY A 68 17.83 -8.07 2.98
C GLY A 68 17.31 -9.18 2.08
N THR A 69 16.81 -10.25 2.69
CA THR A 69 16.34 -11.45 1.99
C THR A 69 14.87 -11.74 2.32
N MET A 70 14.20 -12.39 1.36
CA MET A 70 12.85 -12.93 1.50
C MET A 70 12.88 -14.38 1.01
N THR A 71 12.74 -15.35 1.91
CA THR A 71 12.66 -16.78 1.56
C THR A 71 11.24 -17.28 1.77
N VAL A 72 10.85 -18.30 0.98
CA VAL A 72 9.50 -18.87 1.01
C VAL A 72 9.62 -20.36 1.12
N THR A 73 8.86 -20.93 2.06
CA THR A 73 8.67 -22.37 2.20
C THR A 73 7.18 -22.69 2.23
N HIS A 74 6.85 -23.93 1.85
CA HIS A 74 5.47 -24.42 1.87
C HIS A 74 5.35 -25.47 2.97
N SER A 75 4.22 -25.47 3.65
CA SER A 75 3.90 -26.34 4.77
C SER A 75 2.53 -26.96 4.60
N PHE A 76 2.36 -28.19 5.09
CA PHE A 76 1.06 -28.86 5.16
C PHE A 76 0.18 -28.35 6.32
N LEU A 77 0.72 -27.50 7.20
CA LEU A 77 -0.04 -26.88 8.27
C LEU A 77 -1.17 -26.02 7.68
N LYS A 78 -2.38 -26.24 8.19
CA LYS A 78 -3.60 -25.54 7.80
C LYS A 78 -3.79 -24.33 8.70
N LEU A 79 -4.11 -23.19 8.09
CA LEU A 79 -4.44 -21.97 8.85
C LEU A 79 -5.94 -21.97 9.17
N PRO A 80 -6.35 -21.49 10.36
CA PRO A 80 -7.76 -21.31 10.68
C PRO A 80 -8.50 -20.47 9.62
N GLY A 81 -9.62 -20.99 9.11
CA GLY A 81 -10.39 -20.41 7.99
C GLY A 81 -9.94 -20.88 6.60
N PHE A 82 -8.90 -21.72 6.51
CA PHE A 82 -8.33 -22.23 5.26
C PHE A 82 -7.99 -23.74 5.37
N GLU A 83 -8.94 -24.55 5.83
CA GLU A 83 -8.74 -25.98 6.17
C GLU A 83 -8.51 -26.88 4.94
N ASN A 84 -8.74 -26.35 3.74
CA ASN A 84 -8.65 -27.07 2.47
C ASN A 84 -7.29 -26.93 1.75
N CYS A 85 -6.38 -26.11 2.28
CA CYS A 85 -5.04 -25.92 1.73
C CYS A 85 -3.97 -25.89 2.83
N GLY A 86 -2.71 -26.04 2.43
CA GLY A 86 -1.58 -25.85 3.33
C GLY A 86 -1.34 -24.36 3.64
N SER A 87 -0.11 -24.05 4.06
CA SER A 87 0.33 -22.68 4.31
C SER A 87 1.67 -22.39 3.62
N ILE A 88 1.87 -21.12 3.32
CA ILE A 88 3.09 -20.54 2.81
C ILE A 88 3.72 -19.79 3.98
N VAL A 89 4.97 -20.10 4.29
CA VAL A 89 5.76 -19.40 5.29
C VAL A 89 6.74 -18.50 4.57
N ILE A 90 6.69 -17.21 4.88
CA ILE A 90 7.58 -16.19 4.32
C ILE A 90 8.51 -15.74 5.43
N GLN A 91 9.81 -15.89 5.24
CA GLN A 91 10.82 -15.40 6.16
C GLN A 91 11.55 -14.21 5.55
N TYR A 92 11.57 -13.10 6.28
CA TYR A 92 12.35 -11.92 5.96
C TYR A 92 13.55 -11.84 6.89
N ASN A 93 14.74 -11.62 6.36
CA ASN A 93 15.95 -11.42 7.16
C ASN A 93 16.70 -10.18 6.69
N PHE A 94 17.01 -9.29 7.62
CA PHE A 94 17.74 -8.06 7.38
C PHE A 94 18.94 -7.96 8.33
N PRO A 95 20.16 -7.79 7.81
CA PRO A 95 21.30 -7.43 8.65
C PRO A 95 21.14 -6.01 9.22
N GLY A 96 21.88 -5.72 10.28
CA GLY A 96 22.02 -4.35 10.78
C GLY A 96 22.87 -3.53 9.80
N GLY A 97 22.70 -2.22 9.83
CA GLY A 97 23.37 -1.34 8.88
C GLY A 97 23.36 0.13 9.28
N ILE A 98 23.73 0.97 8.33
CA ILE A 98 23.75 2.43 8.44
C ILE A 98 22.66 2.99 7.52
N GLN A 99 21.93 4.00 8.00
CA GLN A 99 20.94 4.72 7.23
C GLN A 99 21.60 5.47 6.07
N GLY A 100 21.23 5.11 4.84
CA GLY A 100 21.52 5.88 3.63
C GLY A 100 20.76 7.22 3.55
N ALA A 101 21.03 8.00 2.51
CA ALA A 101 20.43 9.32 2.30
C ALA A 101 18.91 9.31 2.13
N GLU A 102 18.32 8.16 1.78
CA GLU A 102 16.88 7.98 1.63
C GLU A 102 16.13 7.78 2.97
N HIS A 103 16.85 7.54 4.06
CA HIS A 103 16.27 7.23 5.36
C HIS A 103 16.15 8.49 6.24
N PRO A 104 15.35 8.44 7.33
CA PRO A 104 15.08 9.61 8.17
C PRO A 104 16.33 10.27 8.79
N ASN A 105 17.33 9.48 9.18
CA ASN A 105 18.54 9.96 9.83
C ASN A 105 19.80 9.38 9.16
N PRO A 106 20.25 9.93 8.01
CA PRO A 106 21.43 9.42 7.32
C PRO A 106 22.67 9.36 8.22
N GLY A 107 23.44 8.27 8.13
CA GLY A 107 24.62 8.02 8.96
C GLY A 107 24.32 7.34 10.31
N VAL A 108 23.06 7.29 10.76
CA VAL A 108 22.67 6.63 12.01
C VAL A 108 22.50 5.12 11.81
N ARG A 109 22.87 4.31 12.81
CA ARG A 109 22.73 2.85 12.75
C ARG A 109 21.27 2.39 12.88
N TYR A 110 20.95 1.25 12.30
CA TYR A 110 19.77 0.44 12.62
C TYR A 110 20.19 -1.02 12.87
N SER A 111 19.49 -1.69 13.78
CA SER A 111 19.76 -3.09 14.14
C SER A 111 19.22 -4.08 13.10
N SER A 112 19.77 -5.29 13.09
CA SER A 112 19.23 -6.41 12.31
C SER A 112 17.81 -6.77 12.77
N THR A 113 17.06 -7.42 11.88
CA THR A 113 15.75 -8.00 12.25
C THR A 113 15.41 -9.19 11.36
N SER A 114 14.60 -10.09 11.91
CA SER A 114 14.00 -11.20 11.19
C SER A 114 12.52 -11.26 11.49
N ARG A 115 11.71 -11.58 10.49
CA ARG A 115 10.25 -11.70 10.63
C ARG A 115 9.71 -12.86 9.84
N THR A 116 8.76 -13.56 10.42
CA THR A 116 8.02 -14.64 9.77
C THR A 116 6.59 -14.22 9.52
N ALA A 117 6.06 -14.52 8.35
CA ALA A 117 4.68 -14.28 7.97
C ALA A 117 4.04 -15.50 7.30
N TYR A 118 2.72 -15.57 7.34
CA TYR A 118 1.94 -16.72 6.89
C TYR A 118 0.85 -16.33 5.89
N LEU A 119 0.74 -17.10 4.81
CA LEU A 119 -0.39 -17.06 3.88
C LEU A 119 -0.98 -18.46 3.74
N PRO A 120 -2.29 -18.60 3.45
CA PRO A 120 -2.82 -19.89 3.02
C PRO A 120 -2.24 -20.26 1.66
N ASP A 121 -1.91 -21.54 1.46
CA ASP A 121 -1.42 -22.07 0.18
C ASP A 121 -2.57 -22.39 -0.79
N CYS A 122 -3.42 -21.41 -1.02
CA CYS A 122 -4.53 -21.44 -1.98
C CYS A 122 -4.25 -20.51 -3.16
N ALA A 123 -5.11 -20.53 -4.18
CA ALA A 123 -4.96 -19.69 -5.37
C ALA A 123 -4.83 -18.18 -5.05
N GLU A 124 -5.60 -17.69 -4.07
CA GLU A 124 -5.57 -16.30 -3.65
C GLU A 124 -4.31 -15.98 -2.81
N GLY A 125 -3.93 -16.84 -1.86
CA GLY A 125 -2.68 -16.68 -1.12
C GLY A 125 -1.45 -16.70 -2.03
N GLN A 126 -1.45 -17.54 -3.07
CA GLN A 126 -0.42 -17.53 -4.11
C GLN A 126 -0.39 -16.22 -4.92
N LYS A 127 -1.55 -15.59 -5.16
CA LYS A 127 -1.62 -14.28 -5.79
C LYS A 127 -0.99 -13.21 -4.89
N VAL A 128 -1.35 -13.19 -3.60
CA VAL A 128 -0.75 -12.28 -2.61
C VAL A 128 0.76 -12.48 -2.53
N LEU A 129 1.24 -13.73 -2.48
CA LEU A 129 2.67 -14.03 -2.45
C LEU A 129 3.43 -13.40 -3.63
N ARG A 130 2.89 -13.53 -4.86
CA ARG A 130 3.52 -12.94 -6.06
C ARG A 130 3.57 -11.41 -5.98
N LEU A 131 2.54 -10.77 -5.42
CA LEU A 131 2.52 -9.32 -5.22
C LEU A 131 3.51 -8.90 -4.12
N LEU A 132 3.58 -9.62 -3.01
CA LEU A 132 4.57 -9.38 -1.94
C LEU A 132 6.00 -9.51 -2.45
N ARG A 133 6.29 -10.51 -3.30
CA ARG A 133 7.60 -10.66 -3.94
C ARG A 133 7.96 -9.45 -4.79
N LYS A 134 7.01 -8.95 -5.60
CA LYS A 134 7.21 -7.74 -6.40
C LYS A 134 7.41 -6.50 -5.52
N ALA A 135 6.64 -6.36 -4.44
CA ALA A 135 6.78 -5.26 -3.49
C ALA A 135 8.14 -5.29 -2.77
N PHE A 136 8.60 -6.47 -2.35
CA PHE A 136 9.90 -6.65 -1.72
C PHE A 136 11.03 -6.27 -2.68
N ASN A 137 10.98 -6.74 -3.93
CA ASN A 137 11.97 -6.40 -4.96
C ASN A 137 11.99 -4.89 -5.27
N ARG A 138 10.85 -4.21 -5.09
CA ARG A 138 10.73 -2.75 -5.22
C ARG A 138 11.02 -2.01 -3.90
N ARG A 139 11.54 -2.68 -2.89
CA ARG A 139 11.90 -2.09 -1.58
C ARG A 139 10.70 -1.48 -0.83
N LEU A 140 9.49 -2.03 -0.99
CA LEU A 140 8.25 -1.47 -0.46
C LEU A 140 7.69 -2.19 0.77
N THR A 141 8.19 -3.37 1.13
CA THR A 141 7.64 -4.17 2.23
C THR A 141 8.05 -3.62 3.61
N PHE A 142 9.27 -3.09 3.70
CA PHE A 142 9.84 -2.52 4.91
C PHE A 142 10.35 -1.10 4.68
N THR A 143 10.71 -0.44 5.77
CA THR A 143 11.43 0.84 5.81
C THR A 143 12.23 0.95 7.10
N VAL A 144 13.10 1.96 7.21
CA VAL A 144 13.68 2.39 8.50
C VAL A 144 12.86 3.56 9.03
N GLY A 145 12.42 3.48 10.28
CA GLY A 145 11.62 4.52 10.89
C GLY A 145 11.27 4.24 12.34
N ARG A 146 10.10 4.74 12.75
CA ARG A 146 9.54 4.51 14.08
C ARG A 146 8.66 3.26 14.08
N SER A 147 8.92 2.33 15.00
CA SER A 147 8.07 1.16 15.23
C SER A 147 6.75 1.58 15.84
N ALA A 148 5.64 1.16 15.24
CA ALA A 148 4.30 1.45 15.76
C ALA A 148 4.01 0.76 17.10
N THR A 149 4.58 -0.45 17.33
CA THR A 149 4.30 -1.23 18.53
C THR A 149 5.22 -0.89 19.71
N THR A 150 6.49 -0.60 19.44
CA THR A 150 7.49 -0.33 20.49
C THR A 150 7.85 1.13 20.64
N GLY A 151 7.45 1.98 19.68
CA GLY A 151 7.78 3.41 19.67
C GLY A 151 9.25 3.74 19.34
N LEU A 152 10.11 2.74 19.18
CA LEU A 152 11.54 2.91 18.90
C LEU A 152 11.79 3.51 17.52
N ASN A 153 12.71 4.48 17.42
CA ASN A 153 13.17 5.07 16.17
C ASN A 153 14.38 4.32 15.61
N ASN A 154 14.71 4.58 14.34
CA ASN A 154 15.89 4.02 13.66
C ASN A 154 15.88 2.49 13.61
N VAL A 155 14.69 1.89 13.44
CA VAL A 155 14.52 0.43 13.34
C VAL A 155 13.86 0.04 12.02
N ILE A 156 14.14 -1.19 11.57
CA ILE A 156 13.46 -1.78 10.42
C ILE A 156 12.03 -2.16 10.81
N THR A 157 11.06 -1.52 10.16
CA THR A 157 9.62 -1.69 10.43
C THR A 157 8.85 -1.98 9.15
N TRP A 158 7.65 -2.53 9.29
CA TRP A 158 6.71 -2.71 8.19
C TRP A 158 6.37 -1.36 7.54
N ASN A 159 6.13 -1.37 6.23
CA ASN A 159 5.82 -0.17 5.44
C ASN A 159 4.39 -0.22 4.88
N ASP A 160 3.40 -0.20 5.77
CA ASP A 160 1.94 -0.22 5.50
C ASP A 160 1.43 -1.40 4.66
N ILE A 161 2.16 -2.52 4.65
CA ILE A 161 1.68 -3.78 4.09
C ILE A 161 1.61 -4.79 5.23
N HIS A 162 0.40 -5.07 5.70
CA HIS A 162 0.17 -5.91 6.86
C HIS A 162 0.45 -7.38 6.53
N HIS A 163 1.23 -8.00 7.40
CA HIS A 163 1.55 -9.42 7.35
C HIS A 163 0.92 -10.14 8.52
N LYS A 164 0.51 -11.37 8.29
CA LYS A 164 0.08 -12.27 9.38
C LYS A 164 1.31 -12.92 10.00
N THR A 165 1.73 -12.43 11.16
CA THR A 165 2.90 -12.91 11.90
C THR A 165 2.57 -13.99 12.92
N SER A 166 1.27 -14.27 13.13
CA SER A 166 0.78 -15.42 13.89
C SER A 166 -0.09 -16.32 13.02
N ILE A 167 -0.16 -17.60 13.36
CA ILE A 167 -1.11 -18.55 12.75
C ILE A 167 -2.44 -18.61 13.50
N ASN A 168 -2.54 -18.00 14.68
CA ASN A 168 -3.72 -18.02 15.57
C ASN A 168 -3.96 -16.63 16.21
N GLY A 169 -5.03 -16.52 17.01
CA GLY A 169 -5.34 -15.29 17.76
C GLY A 169 -6.03 -14.19 16.95
N GLY A 170 -6.45 -14.50 15.72
CA GLY A 170 -7.25 -13.58 14.89
C GLY A 170 -6.54 -12.27 14.53
N PRO A 171 -7.29 -11.26 14.02
CA PRO A 171 -6.72 -10.00 13.58
C PRO A 171 -5.94 -9.23 14.67
N GLU A 172 -6.40 -9.29 15.92
CA GLU A 172 -5.80 -8.59 17.07
C GLU A 172 -4.40 -9.10 17.40
N SER A 173 -4.13 -10.39 17.15
CA SER A 173 -2.81 -11.01 17.32
C SER A 173 -2.02 -11.08 16.02
N PHE A 174 -2.41 -10.31 15.00
CA PHE A 174 -1.83 -10.37 13.65
C PHE A 174 -1.85 -11.80 13.07
N GLY A 175 -2.89 -12.58 13.37
CA GLY A 175 -3.01 -13.98 12.98
C GLY A 175 -4.35 -14.35 12.36
N TYR A 176 -4.63 -15.65 12.34
CA TYR A 176 -5.82 -16.25 11.75
C TYR A 176 -6.77 -16.78 12.85
N PRO A 177 -8.08 -16.98 12.58
CA PRO A 177 -8.76 -16.67 11.32
C PRO A 177 -8.93 -15.17 11.09
N ASP A 178 -8.88 -14.74 9.83
CA ASP A 178 -9.17 -13.37 9.41
C ASP A 178 -9.71 -13.40 7.96
N PRO A 179 -11.03 -13.50 7.78
CA PRO A 179 -11.62 -13.72 6.46
C PRO A 179 -11.38 -12.56 5.49
N ALA A 180 -11.18 -11.33 5.99
CA ALA A 180 -10.97 -10.16 5.15
C ALA A 180 -9.48 -9.87 4.85
N TYR A 181 -8.53 -10.62 5.42
CA TYR A 181 -7.10 -10.32 5.29
C TYR A 181 -6.60 -10.31 3.84
N LEU A 182 -6.89 -11.36 3.07
CA LEU A 182 -6.36 -11.48 1.70
C LEU A 182 -6.86 -10.34 0.80
N PHE A 183 -8.09 -9.88 0.99
CA PHE A 183 -8.62 -8.70 0.30
C PHE A 183 -7.89 -7.43 0.75
N ARG A 184 -7.80 -7.18 2.07
CA ARG A 184 -7.16 -5.96 2.60
C ARG A 184 -5.69 -5.83 2.18
N VAL A 185 -4.90 -6.90 2.26
CA VAL A 185 -3.48 -6.84 1.87
C VAL A 185 -3.31 -6.60 0.37
N GLN A 186 -4.23 -7.06 -0.48
CA GLN A 186 -4.22 -6.73 -1.91
C GLN A 186 -4.46 -5.24 -2.13
N GLU A 187 -5.38 -4.61 -1.39
CA GLU A 187 -5.60 -3.17 -1.45
C GLU A 187 -4.41 -2.37 -0.93
N GLU A 188 -3.78 -2.79 0.16
CA GLU A 188 -2.54 -2.18 0.67
C GLU A 188 -1.41 -2.24 -0.38
N LEU A 189 -1.23 -3.39 -1.02
CA LEU A 189 -0.28 -3.57 -2.12
C LEU A 189 -0.62 -2.69 -3.32
N ARG A 190 -1.91 -2.55 -3.65
CA ARG A 190 -2.38 -1.65 -4.71
C ARG A 190 -2.05 -0.19 -4.39
N LEU A 191 -2.26 0.24 -3.14
CA LEU A 191 -1.92 1.58 -2.67
C LEU A 191 -0.41 1.87 -2.69
N LYS A 192 0.42 0.82 -2.63
CA LYS A 192 1.88 0.85 -2.84
C LYS A 192 2.30 0.69 -4.31
N GLY A 193 1.36 0.67 -5.24
CA GLY A 193 1.62 0.65 -6.69
C GLY A 193 1.83 -0.73 -7.29
N MET A 194 1.39 -1.80 -6.61
CA MET A 194 1.34 -3.14 -7.19
C MET A 194 0.06 -3.30 -8.02
N PRO A 195 0.15 -3.62 -9.32
CA PRO A 195 -1.04 -3.87 -10.12
C PRO A 195 -1.72 -5.18 -9.69
N LEU A 196 -3.03 -5.14 -9.46
CA LEU A 196 -3.82 -6.35 -9.11
C LEU A 196 -3.95 -7.32 -10.29
N LYS A 197 -3.75 -6.84 -11.52
CA LYS A 197 -3.52 -7.66 -12.70
C LYS A 197 -2.03 -7.98 -12.76
N LEU A 198 -1.67 -9.22 -12.45
CA LEU A 198 -0.31 -9.68 -12.71
C LEU A 198 -0.14 -9.78 -14.22
N ASP A 199 0.88 -9.12 -14.76
CA ASP A 199 1.29 -9.33 -16.15
C ASP A 199 1.43 -10.83 -16.40
N ASN A 200 0.90 -11.31 -17.53
CA ASN A 200 1.01 -12.70 -17.95
C ASN A 200 2.49 -13.06 -18.08
N VAL A 201 3.08 -13.58 -17.00
CA VAL A 201 4.39 -14.20 -17.05
C VAL A 201 4.23 -15.39 -17.99
N LYS A 202 4.92 -15.36 -19.14
CA LYS A 202 5.10 -16.54 -19.98
C LYS A 202 5.77 -17.59 -19.12
N VAL A 203 4.98 -18.50 -18.55
CA VAL A 203 5.50 -19.65 -17.81
C VAL A 203 6.18 -20.54 -18.86
N ASP A 204 7.50 -20.63 -18.80
CA ASP A 204 8.25 -21.61 -19.56
C ASP A 204 7.71 -23.00 -19.26
N ARG A 205 7.14 -23.65 -20.28
CA ARG A 205 6.43 -24.93 -20.16
C ARG A 205 7.34 -26.12 -19.84
N LYS A 206 8.64 -25.92 -19.59
CA LYS A 206 9.60 -26.99 -19.28
C LYS A 206 9.76 -27.16 -17.77
N LYS A 207 8.80 -27.87 -17.17
CA LYS A 207 8.87 -28.72 -15.94
C LYS A 207 7.49 -28.75 -15.26
N ARG A 208 6.54 -29.47 -15.84
CA ARG A 208 5.40 -30.03 -15.09
C ARG A 208 5.64 -31.53 -14.94
N ASN A 209 6.32 -31.93 -13.88
CA ASN A 209 6.08 -33.22 -13.25
C ASN A 209 5.67 -32.94 -11.80
N GLY A 210 4.39 -33.14 -11.51
CA GLY A 210 3.86 -33.23 -10.15
C GLY A 210 3.43 -31.92 -9.46
N LEU A 211 2.41 -31.22 -9.97
CA LEU A 211 1.62 -30.31 -9.12
C LEU A 211 0.12 -30.61 -9.22
N ARG A 212 -0.49 -30.83 -8.05
CA ARG A 212 -1.92 -31.12 -7.86
C ARG A 212 -2.77 -29.92 -8.31
N ASN A 213 -3.94 -30.27 -8.87
CA ASN A 213 -4.96 -29.36 -9.38
C ASN A 213 -5.33 -28.27 -8.34
N PRO A 214 -5.34 -26.97 -8.69
CA PRO A 214 -5.77 -25.92 -7.76
C PRO A 214 -7.26 -26.09 -7.44
N LYS A 215 -7.56 -26.50 -6.21
CA LYS A 215 -8.94 -26.48 -5.70
C LYS A 215 -9.35 -25.03 -5.47
N ASN A 216 -10.49 -24.64 -6.05
CA ASN A 216 -11.14 -23.35 -5.78
C ASN A 216 -11.51 -23.30 -4.29
N CYS A 217 -10.80 -22.47 -3.52
CA CYS A 217 -11.22 -22.05 -2.18
C CYS A 217 -12.06 -20.79 -2.32
N LEU A 218 -13.25 -20.89 -2.89
CA LEU A 218 -14.28 -19.87 -2.74
C LEU A 218 -15.25 -20.42 -1.70
N SER A 219 -15.19 -19.92 -0.46
CA SER A 219 -16.30 -20.10 0.47
C SER A 219 -17.47 -19.25 -0.05
N VAL A 220 -18.64 -19.88 -0.17
CA VAL A 220 -19.84 -19.37 -0.85
C VAL A 220 -20.53 -18.21 -0.08
N HIS A 221 -19.86 -17.61 0.91
CA HIS A 221 -20.39 -16.49 1.70
C HIS A 221 -19.66 -15.15 1.48
N HIS A 222 -18.66 -15.09 0.61
CA HIS A 222 -17.71 -13.96 0.55
C HIS A 222 -18.21 -12.67 -0.13
N LYS A 223 -19.39 -12.65 -0.77
CA LYS A 223 -19.87 -11.45 -1.48
C LYS A 223 -20.97 -10.68 -0.75
N ASP A 224 -21.85 -11.36 -0.03
CA ASP A 224 -23.06 -10.73 0.52
C ASP A 224 -22.90 -10.22 1.95
N GLU A 225 -21.86 -10.66 2.67
CA GLU A 225 -21.58 -10.23 4.05
C GLU A 225 -20.62 -9.03 4.12
N VAL A 226 -19.73 -8.90 3.12
CA VAL A 226 -18.77 -7.77 3.02
C VAL A 226 -19.51 -6.44 2.80
N MET A 227 -20.60 -6.45 2.02
CA MET A 227 -21.44 -5.26 1.81
C MET A 227 -22.23 -4.83 3.06
N ARG A 228 -22.43 -5.73 4.03
CA ARG A 228 -23.11 -5.38 5.30
C ARG A 228 -22.15 -4.85 6.37
N HIS A 229 -20.87 -5.20 6.31
CA HIS A 229 -19.84 -4.70 7.22
C HIS A 229 -19.28 -3.32 6.82
N GLU A 230 -19.45 -2.89 5.57
CA GLU A 230 -19.12 -1.51 5.14
C GLU A 230 -19.93 -0.45 5.90
N ALA A 231 -21.12 -0.78 6.40
CA ALA A 231 -21.98 0.16 7.14
C ALA A 231 -21.60 0.34 8.63
N VAL A 232 -20.89 -0.61 9.24
CA VAL A 232 -20.60 -0.60 10.69
C VAL A 232 -19.20 -0.07 11.01
N LEU A 233 -18.26 -0.14 10.06
CA LEU A 233 -16.92 0.46 10.22
C LEU A 233 -16.87 1.95 9.87
N ALA A 234 -17.92 2.49 9.24
CA ALA A 234 -18.06 3.92 8.96
C ALA A 234 -18.45 4.77 10.20
N SER A 235 -18.76 4.15 11.34
CA SER A 235 -19.36 4.81 12.51
C SER A 235 -18.56 4.71 13.82
N ARG A 236 -17.29 4.28 13.77
CA ARG A 236 -16.39 4.31 14.95
C ARG A 236 -15.29 5.37 14.77
N PRO A 237 -15.24 6.43 15.60
CA PRO A 237 -14.25 7.49 15.48
C PRO A 237 -12.94 7.10 16.18
N TRP A 238 -11.83 7.00 15.46
CA TRP A 238 -10.47 6.76 16.01
C TRP A 238 -9.41 7.52 15.20
N PRO A 239 -8.26 7.90 15.81
CA PRO A 239 -7.87 9.29 16.06
C PRO A 239 -7.20 9.99 14.88
N SER A 240 -7.40 11.30 14.84
CA SER A 240 -6.88 12.30 13.91
C SER A 240 -5.41 12.12 13.51
N ILE A 241 -5.13 11.48 12.37
CA ILE A 241 -3.89 11.66 11.60
C ILE A 241 -4.25 11.74 10.11
N VAL A 242 -4.96 12.81 9.70
CA VAL A 242 -4.73 13.54 8.45
C VAL A 242 -5.34 14.95 8.59
N ARG A 243 -4.73 15.81 9.40
CA ARG A 243 -4.79 17.27 9.21
C ARG A 243 -3.48 17.83 9.70
N HIS A 244 -2.55 18.09 8.79
CA HIS A 244 -1.62 19.22 8.75
C HIS A 244 -0.64 19.00 7.59
N CYS A 245 -1.11 19.26 6.37
CA CYS A 245 -0.25 19.92 5.38
C CYS A 245 -0.58 21.41 5.47
N ARG A 246 -0.12 22.08 6.53
CA ARG A 246 0.05 23.53 6.48
C ARG A 246 1.33 23.76 5.69
N VAL A 247 1.19 24.14 4.44
CA VAL A 247 2.25 24.83 3.70
C VAL A 247 2.61 26.05 4.54
N ARG A 248 3.83 26.08 5.11
CA ARG A 248 4.38 27.31 5.66
C ARG A 248 4.58 28.24 4.45
N ALA A 249 3.76 29.28 4.38
CA ALA A 249 4.02 30.42 3.53
C ALA A 249 5.41 30.99 3.88
N ILE A 250 6.28 31.07 2.88
CA ILE A 250 7.52 31.84 2.96
C ILE A 250 7.10 33.30 2.77
N SER A 251 7.16 34.09 3.83
CA SER A 251 7.02 35.53 3.74
C SER A 251 8.27 36.10 3.06
N PHE A 252 8.16 36.50 1.79
CA PHE A 252 9.10 37.43 1.18
C PHE A 252 8.68 38.84 1.60
N GLY A 253 9.48 39.48 2.46
CA GLY A 253 9.40 40.92 2.67
C GLY A 253 10.05 41.63 1.49
N CYS A 254 9.28 42.40 0.75
CA CYS A 254 9.81 43.43 -0.13
C CYS A 254 10.40 44.55 0.74
N HIS A 255 11.67 44.90 0.52
CA HIS A 255 12.20 46.22 0.82
C HIS A 255 12.32 46.93 -0.52
N ASP A 256 11.49 47.95 -0.72
CA ASP A 256 11.74 49.00 -1.70
C ASP A 256 12.08 50.27 -0.90
N ASN A 257 13.26 50.83 -1.21
CA ASN A 257 13.80 52.17 -0.94
C ASN A 257 13.38 52.93 0.33
#